data_AF-A0A7G1NXB2-F1
#
_entry.id   AF-A0A7G1NXB2-F1
#
_cell.length_a   1.000
_cell.length_b   1.000
_cell.length_c   1.000
_cell.angle_alpha   90.00
_cell.angle_beta   90.00
_cell.angle_gamma   90.00
#
_symmetry.space_group_name_H-M   'P 1'
#
loop_
_entity.id
_entity.type
_entity.pdbx_description
1 polymer ?
#
loop_
_entity_poly.entity_id
_entity_poly.type
_entity_poly.pdbx_seq_one_letter_code
_entity_poly.pdbx_strand_id
1 'polypeptide(L)'
;MAVSTPVRKNNAVRFGAIAAAIVVVAAVVAAGLWWKERNEPSQASKADCAMAQKTVDEAQELPSDKAAVDKWAKSTAETRRSEMKDGYLGMRISTYEYWAAENAKGKGTPPSDKEVAELADKANEHCSDSGIELKFPPIAS
;
A
#
# COMPACT_ATOMS: atom_id res chain seq x y z
N MET A 1 -68.57 20.41 -33.88
CA MET A 1 -67.24 19.91 -34.30
C MET A 1 -66.43 19.72 -33.03
N ALA A 2 -66.08 18.49 -32.67
CA ALA A 2 -65.24 18.21 -31.50
C ALA A 2 -63.80 18.03 -31.98
N VAL A 3 -62.92 18.98 -31.66
CA VAL A 3 -61.48 18.86 -31.91
C VAL A 3 -60.92 17.93 -30.85
N SER A 4 -60.57 16.71 -31.27
CA SER A 4 -59.85 15.77 -30.42
C SER A 4 -58.38 16.16 -30.40
N THR A 5 -57.92 16.78 -29.31
CA THR A 5 -56.48 16.97 -29.07
C THR A 5 -55.85 15.63 -28.71
N PRO A 6 -54.82 15.15 -29.44
CA PRO A 6 -54.15 13.92 -29.09
C PRO A 6 -53.37 14.13 -27.79
N VAL A 7 -53.76 13.42 -26.73
CA VAL A 7 -52.99 13.31 -25.49
C VAL A 7 -51.66 12.64 -25.85
N ARG A 8 -50.61 13.44 -26.07
CA ARG A 8 -49.25 12.93 -26.31
C ARG A 8 -48.79 12.19 -25.04
N LYS A 9 -48.90 10.88 -25.12
CA LYS A 9 -48.62 9.86 -24.10
C LYS A 9 -47.29 10.10 -23.36
N ASN A 10 -47.33 9.86 -22.05
CA ASN A 10 -46.28 9.78 -21.01
C ASN A 10 -44.96 9.05 -21.34
N ASN A 11 -44.77 8.57 -22.57
CA ASN A 11 -43.61 7.78 -22.97
C ASN A 11 -42.34 8.63 -22.96
N ALA A 12 -42.39 9.88 -23.43
CA ALA A 12 -41.22 10.77 -23.42
C ALA A 12 -40.68 11.05 -22.00
N VAL A 13 -41.59 11.21 -21.02
CA VAL A 13 -41.23 11.41 -19.62
C VAL A 13 -40.61 10.13 -19.03
N ARG A 14 -41.15 8.96 -19.35
CA ARG A 14 -40.60 7.66 -18.92
C ARG A 14 -39.23 7.37 -19.52
N PHE A 15 -39.04 7.62 -20.82
CA PHE A 15 -37.74 7.46 -21.48
C PHE A 15 -36.72 8.48 -20.95
N GLY A 16 -37.13 9.72 -20.68
CA GLY A 16 -36.28 10.72 -20.04
C GLY A 16 -35.85 10.33 -18.63
N ALA A 17 -36.77 9.78 -17.82
CA ALA A 17 -36.45 9.30 -16.47
C ALA A 17 -35.49 8.10 -16.49
N ILE A 18 -35.66 7.15 -17.42
CA ILE A 18 -34.75 6.01 -17.58
C ILE A 18 -33.37 6.48 -18.01
N ALA A 19 -33.30 7.39 -19.00
CA ALA A 19 -32.03 7.94 -19.45
C ALA A 19 -31.31 8.70 -18.31
N ALA A 20 -32.04 9.50 -17.53
CA ALA A 20 -31.48 10.18 -16.37
C ALA A 20 -30.95 9.20 -15.31
N ALA A 21 -31.69 8.12 -15.02
CA ALA A 21 -31.26 7.09 -14.07
C ALA A 21 -29.98 6.38 -14.55
N ILE A 22 -29.87 6.04 -15.83
CA ILE A 22 -28.66 5.43 -16.40
C ILE A 22 -27.46 6.37 -16.28
N VAL A 23 -27.64 7.65 -16.57
CA VAL A 23 -26.57 8.66 -16.45
C VAL A 23 -26.10 8.80 -15.00
N VAL A 24 -27.02 8.83 -14.03
CA VAL A 24 -26.67 8.89 -12.60
C VAL A 24 -25.90 7.65 -12.17
N VAL A 25 -26.34 6.45 -12.57
CA VAL A 25 -25.63 5.20 -12.25
C VAL A 25 -24.23 5.19 -12.87
N ALA A 26 -24.11 5.56 -14.14
CA ALA A 26 -22.82 5.64 -14.81
C ALA A 26 -21.87 6.64 -14.13
N ALA A 27 -22.39 7.79 -13.69
CA ALA A 27 -21.61 8.80 -12.97
C ALA A 27 -21.14 8.28 -11.59
N VAL A 28 -21.99 7.56 -10.85
CA VAL A 28 -21.61 6.95 -9.56
C VAL A 28 -20.53 5.87 -9.76
N VAL A 29 -20.68 5.01 -10.77
CA VAL A 29 -19.67 3.99 -11.08
C VAL A 29 -18.34 4.62 -11.48
N ALA A 30 -18.37 5.62 -12.37
CA ALA A 30 -17.16 6.33 -12.80
C ALA A 30 -16.47 7.04 -11.63
N ALA A 31 -17.24 7.69 -10.74
CA ALA A 31 -16.70 8.31 -9.53
C ALA A 31 -16.07 7.28 -8.58
N GLY A 32 -16.69 6.10 -8.44
CA GLY A 32 -16.15 5.01 -7.64
C GLY A 32 -14.84 4.45 -8.20
N LEU A 33 -14.75 4.25 -9.51
CA LEU A 33 -13.53 3.78 -10.18
C LEU A 33 -12.40 4.81 -10.06
N TRP A 34 -12.68 6.07 -10.34
CA TRP A 34 -11.69 7.15 -10.20
C TRP A 34 -11.21 7.30 -8.75
N TRP A 35 -12.11 7.17 -7.77
CA TRP A 35 -11.76 7.19 -6.35
C TRP A 35 -10.85 6.01 -5.98
N LYS A 36 -11.11 4.82 -6.53
CA LYS A 36 -10.27 3.65 -6.30
C LYS A 36 -8.87 3.87 -6.88
N GLU A 37 -8.76 4.18 -8.17
CA GLU A 37 -7.47 4.42 -8.84
C GLU A 37 -6.65 5.51 -8.16
N ARG A 38 -7.31 6.58 -7.68
CA ARG A 38 -6.62 7.69 -7.00
C ARG A 38 -6.05 7.30 -5.63
N ASN A 39 -6.64 6.32 -4.95
CA ASN A 39 -6.25 5.92 -3.61
C ASN A 39 -5.46 4.61 -3.58
N GLU A 40 -5.11 4.05 -4.74
CA GLU A 40 -4.28 2.86 -4.80
C GLU A 40 -2.85 3.20 -4.32
N PRO A 41 -2.25 2.33 -3.47
CA PRO A 41 -0.86 2.47 -3.07
C PRO A 41 0.07 2.52 -4.29
N SER A 42 1.12 3.33 -4.20
CA SER A 42 2.17 3.32 -5.22
C SER A 42 2.72 1.90 -5.39
N GLN A 43 2.95 1.49 -6.63
CA GLN A 43 3.50 0.17 -6.91
C GLN A 43 5.01 0.27 -7.11
N ALA A 44 5.75 -0.34 -6.19
CA ALA A 44 7.19 -0.42 -6.20
C ALA A 44 7.68 -1.37 -7.30
N SER A 45 8.90 -1.14 -7.77
CA SER A 45 9.49 -2.03 -8.77
C SER A 45 9.83 -3.40 -8.16
N LYS A 46 9.95 -4.43 -9.01
CA LYS A 46 10.46 -5.74 -8.58
C LYS A 46 11.84 -5.66 -7.91
N ALA A 47 12.69 -4.72 -8.33
CA ALA A 47 13.99 -4.50 -7.71
C ALA A 47 13.85 -3.90 -6.31
N ASP A 48 12.96 -2.93 -6.11
CA ASP A 48 12.69 -2.32 -4.82
C ASP A 48 12.10 -3.35 -3.83
N CYS A 49 11.14 -4.17 -4.28
CA CYS A 49 10.57 -5.23 -3.44
C CYS A 49 11.59 -6.34 -3.12
N ALA A 50 12.46 -6.71 -4.05
CA ALA A 50 13.55 -7.67 -3.77
C ALA A 50 14.56 -7.10 -2.76
N MET A 51 14.90 -5.81 -2.89
CA MET A 51 15.77 -5.12 -1.94
C MET A 51 15.13 -5.05 -0.56
N ALA A 52 13.84 -4.72 -0.49
CA ALA A 52 13.06 -4.70 0.74
C ALA A 52 13.11 -6.06 1.46
N GLN A 53 12.85 -7.16 0.74
CA GLN A 53 12.94 -8.50 1.32
C GLN A 53 14.36 -8.82 1.81
N LYS A 54 15.39 -8.51 1.01
CA LYS A 54 16.80 -8.71 1.41
C LYS A 54 17.13 -7.99 2.72
N THR A 55 16.69 -6.74 2.87
CA THR A 55 16.89 -5.97 4.11
C THR A 55 16.19 -6.62 5.30
N VAL A 56 14.97 -7.13 5.11
CA VAL A 56 14.22 -7.86 6.15
C VAL A 56 14.92 -9.16 6.54
N ASP A 57 15.43 -9.91 5.56
CA ASP A 57 16.20 -11.13 5.81
C ASP A 57 17.49 -10.84 6.58
N GLU A 58 18.26 -9.82 6.16
CA GLU A 58 19.49 -9.40 6.86
C GLU A 58 19.23 -8.95 8.30
N ALA A 59 18.07 -8.32 8.56
CA ALA A 59 17.70 -7.85 9.90
C ALA A 59 17.54 -9.01 10.91
N GLN A 60 17.22 -10.22 10.43
CA GLN A 60 17.12 -11.43 11.27
C GLN A 60 18.49 -11.97 11.71
N GLU A 61 19.55 -11.61 10.98
CA GLU A 61 20.91 -12.08 11.24
C GLU A 61 21.75 -11.05 12.01
N LEU A 62 21.10 -10.01 12.56
CA LEU A 62 21.80 -8.95 13.27
C LEU A 62 22.54 -9.47 14.51
N PRO A 63 23.84 -9.16 14.66
CA PRO A 63 24.58 -9.53 15.86
C PRO A 63 24.18 -8.65 17.05
N SER A 64 24.48 -9.09 18.26
CA SER A 64 24.32 -8.25 19.47
C SER A 64 25.43 -7.20 19.64
N ASP A 65 26.44 -7.18 18.75
CA ASP A 65 27.48 -6.16 18.77
C ASP A 65 26.95 -4.81 18.27
N LYS A 66 26.93 -3.82 19.16
CA LYS A 66 26.34 -2.51 18.89
C LYS A 66 27.00 -1.79 17.71
N ALA A 67 28.33 -1.91 17.57
CA ALA A 67 29.05 -1.26 16.49
C ALA A 67 28.71 -1.88 15.12
N ALA A 68 28.60 -3.21 15.06
CA ALA A 68 28.14 -3.91 13.86
C ALA A 68 26.69 -3.55 13.50
N VAL A 69 25.78 -3.49 14.47
CA VAL A 69 24.38 -3.08 14.22
C VAL A 69 24.31 -1.63 13.73
N ASP A 70 25.05 -0.70 14.33
CA ASP A 70 25.09 0.70 13.87
C ASP A 70 25.64 0.82 12.44
N LYS A 71 26.66 0.03 12.11
CA LYS A 71 27.21 -0.04 10.75
C LYS A 71 26.18 -0.58 9.76
N TRP A 72 25.48 -1.65 10.10
CA TRP A 72 24.40 -2.20 9.28
C TRP A 72 23.30 -1.17 9.06
N ALA A 73 22.77 -0.57 10.13
CA ALA A 73 21.68 0.39 10.07
C ALA A 73 22.04 1.62 9.22
N LYS A 74 23.29 2.09 9.30
CA LYS A 74 23.78 3.16 8.43
C LYS A 74 23.83 2.72 6.96
N SER A 75 24.40 1.56 6.68
CA SER A 75 24.55 1.03 5.32
C SER A 75 23.20 0.80 4.65
N THR A 76 22.25 0.15 5.34
CA THR A 76 20.91 -0.11 4.80
C THR A 76 20.13 1.18 4.57
N ALA A 77 20.21 2.13 5.50
CA ALA A 77 19.59 3.45 5.32
C ALA A 77 20.19 4.23 4.13
N GLU A 78 21.50 4.14 3.89
CA GLU A 78 22.16 4.75 2.73
C GLU A 78 21.69 4.09 1.43
N THR A 79 21.81 2.77 1.31
CA THR A 79 21.34 2.00 0.14
C THR A 79 19.87 2.28 -0.16
N ARG A 80 19.00 2.23 0.84
CA ARG A 80 17.57 2.48 0.66
C ARG A 80 17.30 3.90 0.14
N ARG A 81 17.98 4.92 0.66
CA ARG A 81 17.80 6.31 0.20
C ARG A 81 18.32 6.55 -1.22
N SER A 82 19.38 5.85 -1.64
CA SER A 82 19.95 6.02 -2.97
C SER A 82 19.25 5.18 -4.03
N GLU A 83 18.87 3.95 -3.70
CA GLU A 83 18.47 2.94 -4.67
C GLU A 83 16.95 2.73 -4.70
N MET A 84 16.27 2.65 -3.56
CA MET A 84 14.82 2.41 -3.50
C MET A 84 14.05 3.62 -4.00
N LYS A 85 13.26 3.44 -5.07
CA LYS A 85 12.53 4.53 -5.71
C LYS A 85 11.16 4.76 -5.09
N ASP A 86 10.52 3.70 -4.61
CA ASP A 86 9.29 3.83 -3.85
C ASP A 86 9.57 4.30 -2.41
N GLY A 87 9.27 5.58 -2.16
CA GLY A 87 9.48 6.19 -0.85
C GLY A 87 8.51 5.69 0.24
N TYR A 88 7.32 5.20 -0.13
CA TYR A 88 6.36 4.66 0.83
C TYR A 88 6.78 3.27 1.31
N LEU A 89 7.18 2.39 0.39
CA LEU A 89 7.86 1.14 0.72
C LEU A 89 9.11 1.41 1.55
N GLY A 90 9.94 2.37 1.12
CA GLY A 90 11.15 2.75 1.84
C GLY A 90 10.90 3.24 3.27
N MET A 91 9.76 3.90 3.52
CA MET A 91 9.33 4.26 4.87
C MET A 91 9.01 3.01 5.70
N ARG A 92 8.24 2.06 5.15
CA ARG A 92 7.87 0.83 5.87
C ARG A 92 9.10 0.01 6.23
N ILE A 93 10.02 -0.17 5.29
CA ILE A 93 11.28 -0.88 5.54
C ILE A 93 12.14 -0.17 6.57
N SER A 94 12.20 1.17 6.56
CA SER A 94 12.92 1.92 7.59
C SER A 94 12.40 1.70 9.01
N THR A 95 11.10 1.50 9.16
CA THR A 95 10.48 1.22 10.47
C THR A 95 10.92 -0.15 10.98
N TYR A 96 10.91 -1.16 10.11
CA TYR A 96 11.37 -2.50 10.48
C TYR A 96 12.88 -2.53 10.78
N GLU A 97 13.69 -1.89 9.94
CA GLU A 97 15.15 -1.73 10.16
C GLU A 97 15.44 -1.17 11.55
N TYR A 98 14.72 -0.11 11.93
CA TYR A 98 14.87 0.55 13.22
C TYR A 98 14.51 -0.39 14.38
N TRP A 99 13.37 -1.06 14.32
CA TRP A 99 12.95 -1.98 15.37
C TRP A 99 13.93 -3.15 15.53
N ALA A 100 14.40 -3.73 14.42
CA ALA A 100 15.37 -4.82 14.45
C ALA A 100 16.71 -4.37 15.05
N ALA A 101 17.20 -3.19 14.66
CA ALA A 101 18.43 -2.63 15.18
C ALA A 101 18.36 -2.31 16.67
N GLU A 102 17.26 -1.72 17.16
CA GLU A 102 17.13 -1.41 18.59
C GLU A 102 16.99 -2.69 19.42
N ASN A 103 16.21 -3.66 18.94
CA ASN A 103 16.10 -4.97 19.58
C ASN A 103 17.46 -5.68 19.67
N ALA A 104 18.23 -5.73 18.58
CA ALA A 104 19.56 -6.34 18.56
C ALA A 104 20.55 -5.65 19.52
N LYS A 105 20.40 -4.33 19.75
CA LYS A 105 21.20 -3.58 20.73
C LYS A 105 20.73 -3.77 22.18
N GLY A 106 19.66 -4.53 22.41
CA GLY A 106 19.01 -4.69 23.72
C GLY A 106 18.35 -3.40 24.20
N LYS A 107 17.83 -2.58 23.27
CA LYS A 107 17.21 -1.28 23.55
C LYS A 107 15.75 -1.25 23.12
N GLY A 108 14.99 -0.42 23.81
CA GLY A 108 13.58 -0.18 23.50
C GLY A 108 12.67 -1.34 23.88
N THR A 109 11.38 -1.16 23.60
CA THR A 109 10.39 -2.23 23.66
C THR A 109 10.16 -2.70 22.23
N PRO A 110 10.40 -3.98 21.91
CA PRO A 110 10.11 -4.51 20.59
C PRO A 110 8.63 -4.32 20.22
N PRO A 111 8.32 -4.13 18.94
CA PRO A 111 6.93 -4.13 18.49
C PRO A 111 6.29 -5.49 18.78
N SER A 112 4.98 -5.50 18.99
CA SER A 112 4.20 -6.73 19.01
C SER A 112 4.15 -7.40 17.63
N ASP A 113 3.90 -8.71 17.59
CA ASP A 113 3.72 -9.46 16.34
C ASP A 113 2.63 -8.85 15.46
N LYS A 114 1.58 -8.30 16.08
CA LYS A 114 0.51 -7.60 15.37
C LYS A 114 1.03 -6.34 14.68
N GLU A 115 1.87 -5.54 15.33
CA GLU A 115 2.46 -4.34 14.73
C GLU A 115 3.41 -4.70 13.58
N VAL A 116 4.14 -5.80 13.70
CA VAL A 116 4.98 -6.33 12.61
C VAL A 116 4.13 -6.79 11.43
N ALA A 117 3.05 -7.53 11.68
CA ALA A 117 2.12 -7.98 10.64
C ALA A 117 1.44 -6.80 9.93
N GLU A 118 0.96 -5.80 10.68
CA GLU A 118 0.37 -4.59 10.09
C GLU A 118 1.38 -3.78 9.25
N LEU A 119 2.66 -3.78 9.65
CA LEU A 119 3.71 -3.17 8.84
C LEU A 119 3.96 -3.95 7.55
N ALA A 120 3.96 -5.29 7.63
CA ALA A 120 4.12 -6.17 6.49
C ALA A 120 2.98 -5.99 5.48
N ASP A 121 1.73 -5.94 5.94
CA ASP A 121 0.56 -5.72 5.08
C ASP A 121 0.69 -4.39 4.32
N LYS A 122 1.02 -3.31 5.03
CA LYS A 122 1.24 -1.98 4.44
C LYS A 122 2.42 -1.93 3.49
N ALA A 123 3.45 -2.75 3.69
CA ALA A 123 4.57 -2.83 2.76
C ALA A 123 4.19 -3.63 1.51
N ASN A 124 3.43 -4.73 1.68
CA ASN A 124 2.95 -5.58 0.59
C ASN A 124 1.91 -4.90 -0.30
N GLU A 125 1.14 -3.95 0.24
CA GLU A 125 0.30 -3.03 -0.55
C GLU A 125 1.08 -2.33 -1.68
N HIS A 126 2.37 -2.05 -1.48
CA HIS A 126 3.26 -1.45 -2.49
C HIS A 126 3.96 -2.47 -3.40
N CYS A 127 3.89 -3.76 -3.10
CA CYS A 127 4.58 -4.82 -3.84
C CYS A 127 3.64 -5.76 -4.60
N SER A 128 2.32 -5.51 -4.60
CA SER A 128 1.33 -6.39 -5.21
C SER A 128 1.59 -6.66 -6.69
N ASP A 129 2.00 -5.63 -7.45
CA ASP A 129 2.25 -5.76 -8.89
C ASP A 129 3.65 -6.32 -9.22
N SER A 130 4.52 -6.40 -8.22
CA SER A 130 5.90 -6.86 -8.38
C SER A 130 6.04 -8.40 -8.46
N GLY A 131 5.02 -9.11 -7.98
CA GLY A 131 5.03 -10.57 -7.79
C GLY A 131 5.95 -11.05 -6.65
N ILE A 132 6.46 -10.14 -5.82
CA ILE A 132 7.23 -10.45 -4.61
C ILE A 132 6.34 -10.16 -3.40
N GLU A 133 6.17 -11.18 -2.56
CA GLU A 133 5.55 -11.06 -1.25
C GLU A 133 6.63 -10.87 -0.20
N LEU A 134 6.54 -9.77 0.54
CA LEU A 134 7.44 -9.46 1.63
C LEU A 134 7.03 -10.20 2.90
N LYS A 135 7.98 -10.87 3.55
CA LYS A 135 7.78 -11.63 4.77
C LYS A 135 8.57 -11.02 5.90
N PHE A 136 7.87 -10.54 6.93
CA PHE A 136 8.45 -9.89 8.09
C PHE A 136 8.32 -10.84 9.30
N PRO A 137 9.42 -11.48 9.73
CA PRO A 137 9.40 -12.26 10.95
C PRO A 137 9.21 -11.38 12.19
N PRO A 138 8.71 -11.94 13.31
CA PRO A 138 8.70 -11.26 14.60
C PRO A 138 10.09 -10.73 14.97
N ILE A 139 10.11 -9.59 15.66
CA ILE A 139 11.36 -8.96 16.10
C ILE A 139 11.76 -9.44 17.51
N ALA A 140 10.77 -9.60 18.39
CA ALA A 140 10.97 -10.29 19.65
C ALA A 140 10.68 -11.79 19.48
N SER A 141 11.39 -12.61 20.26
CA SER A 141 11.14 -14.05 20.41
C SER A 141 10.32 -14.32 21.67
#